data_AF-A0A919DA46-F1
#
_entry.id   AF-A0A919DA46-F1
#
_cell.length_a   1.000
_cell.length_b   1.000
_cell.length_c   1.000
_cell.angle_alpha   90.00
_cell.angle_beta   90.00
_cell.angle_gamma   90.00
#
_symmetry.space_group_name_H-M   'P 1'
#
loop_
_entity.id
_entity.type
_entity.pdbx_description
1 polymer ?
#
loop_
_entity_poly.entity_id
_entity_poly.type
_entity_poly.pdbx_seq_one_letter_code
_entity_poly.pdbx_strand_id
1 'polypeptide(L)'
;MSLSRELRDALERLRGNLSTLAQEHPEAGAFLAALRREAAPLLAQVENDDQRHALLAELSLMACEAGVPGETARRVLMGGGG
;
A
#
# COMPACT_ATOMS: atom_id res chain seq x y z
N MET A 1 7.09 -16.13 -6.77
CA MET A 1 5.78 -16.04 -7.48
C MET A 1 5.52 -14.60 -7.89
N SER A 2 4.67 -14.33 -8.88
CA SER A 2 4.43 -12.98 -9.43
C SER A 2 2.96 -12.59 -9.26
N LEU A 3 2.69 -11.32 -8.92
CA LEU A 3 1.34 -10.75 -8.93
C LEU A 3 0.67 -10.95 -10.29
N SER A 4 -0.66 -11.14 -10.31
CA SER A 4 -1.43 -11.20 -11.55
C SER A 4 -1.31 -9.88 -12.32
N ARG A 5 -1.53 -9.94 -13.64
CA ARG A 5 -1.42 -8.74 -14.48
C ARG A 5 -2.42 -7.66 -14.05
N GLU A 6 -3.64 -8.06 -13.70
CA GLU A 6 -4.67 -7.12 -13.23
C GLU A 6 -4.28 -6.44 -11.91
N LEU A 7 -3.72 -7.18 -10.94
CA LEU A 7 -3.23 -6.60 -9.69
C LEU A 7 -2.08 -5.61 -9.93
N ARG A 8 -1.18 -5.91 -10.88
CA ARG A 8 -0.09 -5.00 -11.27
C ARG A 8 -0.63 -3.71 -11.90
N ASP A 9 -1.52 -3.83 -12.88
CA ASP A 9 -2.16 -2.69 -13.53
C ASP A 9 -2.85 -1.77 -12.51
N ALA A 10 -3.56 -2.36 -11.55
CA ALA A 10 -4.26 -1.60 -10.53
C ALA A 10 -3.30 -0.98 -9.49
N LEU A 11 -2.18 -1.63 -9.17
CA LEU A 11 -1.10 -1.05 -8.38
C LEU A 11 -0.42 0.14 -9.07
N GLU A 12 -0.21 0.06 -10.39
CA GLU A 12 0.37 1.18 -11.14
C GLU A 12 -0.55 2.40 -11.13
N ARG A 13 -1.87 2.20 -11.23
CA ARG A 13 -2.85 3.28 -11.07
C ARG A 13 -2.81 3.89 -9.67
N LEU A 14 -2.72 3.06 -8.63
CA LEU A 14 -2.57 3.52 -7.25
C LEU A 14 -1.29 4.36 -7.07
N ARG A 15 -0.17 3.89 -7.63
CA ARG A 15 1.11 4.61 -7.62
C ARG A 15 1.02 5.95 -8.35
N GLY A 16 0.30 6.01 -9.48
CA GLY A 16 0.04 7.26 -10.20
C GLY A 16 -0.69 8.30 -9.36
N ASN A 17 -1.59 7.86 -8.47
CA ASN A 17 -2.37 8.74 -7.58
C ASN A 17 -1.64 9.04 -6.25
N LEU A 18 -0.48 8.43 -6.00
CA LEU A 18 0.16 8.46 -4.69
C LEU A 18 0.61 9.86 -4.27
N SER A 19 1.08 10.67 -5.23
CA SER A 19 1.48 12.05 -4.96
C SER A 19 0.31 12.91 -4.54
N THR A 20 -0.85 12.76 -5.19
CA THR A 20 -2.09 13.43 -4.80
C THR A 20 -2.51 12.99 -3.39
N LEU A 21 -2.50 11.68 -3.14
CA LEU A 21 -2.85 11.12 -1.83
C LEU A 21 -1.95 11.66 -0.69
N ALA A 22 -0.65 11.80 -0.96
CA ALA A 22 0.32 12.36 -0.02
C ALA A 22 0.11 13.88 0.22
N GLN A 23 -0.35 14.62 -0.79
CA GLN A 23 -0.69 16.04 -0.66
C GLN A 23 -1.99 16.24 0.14
N GLU A 24 -3.00 15.40 -0.09
CA GLU A 24 -4.28 15.45 0.64
C GLU A 24 -4.12 15.00 2.11
N HIS A 25 -3.18 14.10 2.36
CA HIS A 25 -2.91 13.54 3.68
C HIS A 25 -1.42 13.72 4.05
N PRO A 26 -0.99 14.93 4.46
CA PRO A 26 0.42 15.19 4.78
C PRO A 26 0.90 14.46 6.04
N GLU A 27 -0.03 14.06 6.92
CA GLU A 27 0.30 13.26 8.10
C GLU A 27 0.48 11.79 7.73
N ALA A 28 1.62 11.21 8.11
CA ALA A 28 1.97 9.82 7.79
C ALA A 28 0.88 8.81 8.19
N GLY A 29 0.23 8.98 9.34
CA GLY A 29 -0.85 8.11 9.78
C GLY A 29 -2.10 8.20 8.90
N ALA A 30 -2.50 9.43 8.54
CA ALA A 30 -3.64 9.68 7.67
C ALA A 30 -3.39 9.18 6.24
N PHE A 31 -2.18 9.40 5.72
CA PHE A 31 -1.75 8.89 4.43
C PHE A 31 -1.78 7.37 4.40
N LEU A 32 -1.21 6.69 5.40
CA LEU A 32 -1.20 5.23 5.46
C LEU A 32 -2.62 4.65 5.57
N ALA A 33 -3.51 5.31 6.31
CA ALA A 33 -4.92 4.91 6.39
C ALA A 33 -5.63 5.08 5.03
N ALA A 34 -5.38 6.19 4.33
CA ALA A 34 -5.94 6.43 3.01
C ALA A 34 -5.38 5.44 1.97
N LEU A 35 -4.07 5.21 1.96
CA LEU A 35 -3.41 4.23 1.10
C LEU A 35 -3.97 2.82 1.31
N ARG A 36 -4.16 2.43 2.58
CA ARG A 36 -4.77 1.15 2.93
C ARG A 36 -6.21 1.04 2.43
N ARG A 37 -6.99 2.13 2.49
CA ARG A 37 -8.37 2.17 1.98
C ARG A 37 -8.39 1.99 0.46
N GLU A 38 -7.54 2.70 -0.27
CA GLU A 38 -7.43 2.58 -1.73
C GLU A 38 -6.93 1.18 -2.15
N ALA A 39 -6.08 0.56 -1.34
CA ALA A 39 -5.58 -0.79 -1.58
C ALA A 39 -6.49 -1.92 -1.09
N ALA A 40 -7.54 -1.63 -0.32
CA ALA A 40 -8.49 -2.62 0.19
C ALA A 40 -9.12 -3.52 -0.91
N PRO A 41 -9.61 -2.98 -2.06
CA PRO A 41 -10.13 -3.81 -3.15
C PRO A 41 -9.04 -4.68 -3.79
N LEU A 42 -7.77 -4.27 -3.78
CA LEU A 42 -6.66 -5.09 -4.27
C LEU A 42 -6.41 -6.26 -3.32
N LEU A 43 -6.37 -5.99 -2.02
CA LEU A 43 -6.18 -7.01 -0.98
C LEU A 43 -7.33 -8.03 -0.97
N ALA A 44 -8.55 -7.61 -1.31
CA ALA A 44 -9.71 -8.51 -1.42
C ALA A 44 -9.66 -9.45 -2.64
N GLN A 45 -8.91 -9.08 -3.69
CA GLN A 45 -8.74 -9.89 -4.91
C GLN A 45 -7.59 -10.90 -4.79
N VAL A 46 -6.81 -10.84 -3.71
CA VAL A 46 -5.69 -11.74 -3.50
C VAL A 46 -6.17 -13.11 -3.01
N GLU A 47 -5.74 -14.17 -3.69
CA GLU A 47 -6.19 -15.54 -3.44
C GLU A 47 -5.28 -16.33 -2.48
N ASN A 48 -4.05 -15.88 -2.26
CA ASN A 48 -3.06 -16.56 -1.42
C ASN A 48 -2.15 -15.60 -0.65
N ASP A 49 -1.57 -16.10 0.45
CA ASP A 49 -0.68 -15.33 1.32
C ASP A 49 0.59 -14.80 0.61
N ASP A 50 1.10 -15.50 -0.39
CA ASP A 50 2.27 -15.07 -1.17
C ASP A 50 1.97 -13.77 -1.95
N GLN A 51 0.85 -13.73 -2.68
CA GLN A 51 0.37 -12.53 -3.37
C GLN A 51 0.03 -11.43 -2.38
N ARG A 52 -0.48 -11.78 -1.20
CA ARG A 52 -0.84 -10.80 -0.15
C ARG A 52 0.41 -10.13 0.39
N HIS A 53 1.45 -10.91 0.70
CA HIS A 53 2.73 -10.38 1.12
C HIS A 53 3.40 -9.54 0.03
N ALA A 54 3.36 -9.97 -1.23
CA ALA A 54 3.89 -9.19 -2.35
C ALA A 54 3.17 -7.83 -2.48
N LEU A 55 1.83 -7.82 -2.40
CA LEU A 55 1.04 -6.60 -2.45
C LEU A 55 1.34 -5.67 -1.25
N LEU A 56 1.41 -6.21 -0.04
CA LEU A 56 1.76 -5.43 1.16
C LEU A 56 3.18 -4.87 1.10
N ALA A 57 4.12 -5.60 0.50
CA ALA A 57 5.48 -5.11 0.27
C ALA A 57 5.49 -3.93 -0.70
N GLU A 58 4.75 -4.01 -1.82
CA GLU A 58 4.61 -2.91 -2.78
C GLU A 58 3.98 -1.66 -2.12
N LEU A 59 2.90 -1.83 -1.35
CA LEU A 59 2.28 -0.73 -0.61
C LEU A 59 3.23 -0.09 0.40
N SER A 60 4.06 -0.91 1.07
CA SER A 60 5.07 -0.40 2.01
C SER A 60 6.16 0.39 1.29
N LEU A 61 6.58 -0.04 0.09
CA LEU A 61 7.54 0.69 -0.73
C LEU A 61 6.96 2.03 -1.17
N MET A 62 5.73 2.03 -1.68
CA MET A 62 5.02 3.26 -2.05
C MET A 62 4.92 4.24 -0.89
N ALA A 63 4.62 3.76 0.32
CA ALA A 63 4.62 4.62 1.50
C ALA A 63 6.00 5.23 1.80
N CYS A 64 7.07 4.47 1.63
CA CYS A 64 8.44 5.00 1.77
C CYS A 64 8.75 6.06 0.70
N GLU A 65 8.31 5.86 -0.54
CA GLU A 65 8.45 6.83 -1.64
C GLU A 65 7.71 8.15 -1.32
N ALA A 66 6.60 8.08 -0.59
CA ALA A 66 5.87 9.25 -0.09
C ALA A 66 6.51 9.90 1.16
N GLY A 67 7.66 9.41 1.64
CA GLY A 67 8.38 9.96 2.79
C GLY A 67 7.96 9.38 4.14
N VAL A 68 7.14 8.32 4.17
CA VAL A 68 6.79 7.62 5.41
C VAL A 68 7.94 6.72 5.84
N PRO A 69 8.37 6.74 7.12
CA PRO A 69 9.37 5.81 7.62
C PRO A 69 8.93 4.35 7.42
N GLY A 70 9.83 3.52 6.87
CA GLY A 70 9.52 2.13 6.53
C GLY A 70 9.03 1.28 7.71
N GLU A 71 9.51 1.56 8.93
CA GLU A 71 9.00 0.91 10.15
C GLU A 71 7.53 1.26 10.40
N THR A 72 7.15 2.52 10.27
CA THR A 72 5.77 3.00 10.42
C THR A 72 4.85 2.43 9.35
N ALA A 73 5.29 2.46 8.09
CA ALA A 73 4.54 1.89 6.97
C ALA A 73 4.26 0.40 7.18
N ARG A 74 5.28 -0.39 7.56
CA ARG A 74 5.12 -1.80 7.89
C ARG A 74 4.17 -2.02 9.07
N ARG A 75 4.33 -1.26 10.15
CA ARG A 75 3.50 -1.39 11.36
C ARG A 75 2.01 -1.22 11.04
N VAL A 76 1.66 -0.17 10.29
CA VAL A 76 0.26 0.15 9.95
C VAL A 76 -0.32 -0.78 8.87
N LEU A 77 0.46 -1.14 7.86
CA LEU A 77 -0.03 -2.00 6.76
C LEU A 77 -0.13 -3.47 7.17
N MET A 78 0.84 -3.97 7.95
CA MET A 78 0.94 -5.39 8.33
C MET A 78 0.30 -5.71 9.69
N GLY A 79 -0.18 -4.71 10.45
CA GLY A 79 -0.88 -4.92 11.71
C GLY A 79 0.03 -5.16 12.92
N GLY A 80 1.21 -4.53 12.96
CA GLY A 80 2.05 -4.53 14.14
C GLY A 80 1.46 -3.63 15.23
N GLY A 81 0.96 -4.21 16.32
CA GLY A 81 0.37 -3.48 17.44
C GLY A 81 1.34 -2.53 18.13
N GLY A 82 0.79 -1.39 18.57
CA GLY A 82 1.32 -0.48 19.58
C GLY A 82 0.14 0.05 20.38
#